data_AF-A0A7X8XXY4-F1
#
_entry.id   AF-A0A7X8XXY4-F1
#
_cell.length_a   1.000
_cell.length_b   1.000
_cell.length_c   1.000
_cell.angle_alpha   90.00
_cell.angle_beta   90.00
_cell.angle_gamma   90.00
#
_symmetry.space_group_name_H-M   'P 1'
#
loop_
_entity.id
_entity.type
_entity.pdbx_description
1 polymer ?
#
loop_
_entity_poly.entity_id
_entity_poly.type
_entity_poly.pdbx_seq_one_letter_code
_entity_poly.pdbx_strand_id
1 'polypeptide(L)'
;MMNKVEVKKVPKRVANKSSRKKITAKKKKPTLKVYNLYRVTLIMLLVVAVGFSGGWNISELLDNTPKKEITISIQDVTNLYADARYFTSENEGKLIIYNKHKDIIGYALSTHSYASDVKGFAGEVPLLISYNNDSIIHRMTLLQHNESDEYMEYIVDDKLLDSWNGLPFDRAMYLDVDGITSATETSDGIIETVQVTLSELTGKKLHKKGMSWLEIIQFVLSMATIIFGLIVCYYKPMKSYRTTLLVMVVIVLGFMYQKMISISLLHGWVIHGISISSNFISLVLIVLSLVLPLTTKKQFYCHYMCPFGAAQELAGKVSPFQKRNMNWLKVRSLPVQTVVSILLIGSILIGYYPELSYVEPFPSFSVRVVSGWMLGFGALFIGLSLFYSKPWCKVCPTGFVIDNFKKKNSRDTKEYKVL
;
A
#
# COMPACT_ATOMS: atom_id res chain seq x y z
N MET A 1 47.00 -29.62 -70.20
CA MET A 1 47.59 -29.06 -68.98
C MET A 1 47.42 -27.55 -69.01
N MET A 2 46.53 -27.03 -68.16
CA MET A 2 46.32 -25.59 -67.95
C MET A 2 47.54 -25.01 -67.24
N ASN A 3 48.03 -23.84 -67.65
CA ASN A 3 48.82 -22.98 -66.76
C ASN A 3 48.50 -21.50 -66.98
N LYS A 4 48.43 -20.81 -65.84
CA LYS A 4 47.77 -19.53 -65.56
C LYS A 4 48.58 -18.31 -66.01
N VAL A 5 47.82 -17.28 -66.36
CA VAL A 5 48.23 -15.91 -66.71
C VAL A 5 48.77 -15.15 -65.48
N GLU A 6 49.93 -14.51 -65.65
CA GLU A 6 50.52 -13.53 -64.72
C GLU A 6 50.05 -12.09 -65.01
N VAL A 7 49.51 -11.47 -63.95
CA VAL A 7 49.61 -10.07 -63.47
C VAL A 7 49.85 -8.92 -64.47
N LYS A 8 48.90 -7.96 -64.51
CA LYS A 8 49.20 -6.52 -64.59
C LYS A 8 48.43 -5.75 -63.51
N LYS A 9 49.17 -5.16 -62.56
CA LYS A 9 48.65 -4.17 -61.57
C LYS A 9 48.83 -2.76 -62.13
N VAL A 10 47.75 -1.99 -62.14
CA VAL A 10 47.71 -0.53 -62.41
C VAL A 10 48.06 0.23 -61.12
N PRO A 11 48.85 1.33 -61.14
CA PRO A 11 49.28 2.02 -59.93
C PRO A 11 48.14 2.88 -59.36
N LYS A 12 47.91 2.81 -58.04
CA LYS A 12 47.00 3.73 -57.34
C LYS A 12 47.79 4.87 -56.70
N ARG A 13 47.38 6.09 -57.06
CA ARG A 13 47.81 7.39 -56.53
C ARG A 13 47.91 7.40 -55.00
N VAL A 14 49.02 7.96 -54.53
CA VAL A 14 49.24 8.41 -53.16
C VAL A 14 48.26 9.56 -52.87
N ALA A 15 47.36 9.37 -51.91
CA ALA A 15 46.57 10.44 -51.31
C ALA A 15 46.79 10.41 -49.80
N ASN A 16 47.61 11.37 -49.37
CA ASN A 16 47.97 11.66 -47.99
C ASN A 16 46.70 12.01 -47.18
N LYS A 17 46.30 11.15 -46.24
CA LYS A 17 45.22 11.44 -45.28
C LYS A 17 45.82 11.68 -43.91
N SER A 18 45.94 12.96 -43.58
CA SER A 18 46.33 13.45 -42.27
C SER A 18 45.41 12.90 -41.18
N SER A 19 46.05 12.51 -40.07
CA SER A 19 45.44 12.02 -38.85
C SER A 19 44.56 13.07 -38.19
N ARG A 20 43.23 12.97 -38.34
CA ARG A 20 42.29 13.54 -37.35
C ARG A 20 41.96 12.46 -36.32
N LYS A 21 42.77 12.39 -35.25
CA LYS A 21 42.39 11.76 -33.98
C LYS A 21 41.12 12.47 -33.48
N LYS A 22 39.94 11.91 -33.79
CA LYS A 22 38.72 12.21 -33.02
C LYS A 22 38.92 11.59 -31.64
N ILE A 23 39.36 12.40 -30.69
CA ILE A 23 39.24 12.10 -29.27
C ILE A 23 37.75 12.09 -28.97
N THR A 24 37.11 10.94 -29.17
CA THR A 24 35.78 10.70 -28.61
C THR A 24 35.98 10.54 -27.11
N ALA A 25 35.64 11.59 -26.37
CA ALA A 25 35.49 11.50 -24.93
C ALA A 25 34.50 10.36 -24.64
N LYS A 26 35.03 9.19 -24.26
CA LYS A 26 34.25 8.10 -23.67
C LYS A 26 33.61 8.70 -22.42
N LYS A 27 32.35 9.17 -22.50
CA LYS A 27 31.54 9.43 -21.32
C LYS A 27 31.64 8.18 -20.45
N LYS A 28 32.34 8.29 -19.32
CA LYS A 28 32.50 7.19 -18.35
C LYS A 28 31.08 6.73 -18.02
N LYS A 29 30.74 5.50 -18.40
CA LYS A 29 29.48 4.89 -17.95
C LYS A 29 29.52 4.94 -16.41
N PRO A 30 28.50 5.48 -15.74
CA PRO A 30 28.46 5.47 -14.29
C PRO A 30 28.66 4.04 -13.81
N THR A 31 29.52 3.88 -12.81
CA THR A 31 29.84 2.56 -12.28
C THR A 31 28.57 1.96 -11.69
N LEU A 32 28.44 0.63 -11.76
CA LEU A 32 27.33 -0.12 -11.15
C LEU A 32 27.07 0.29 -9.68
N LYS A 33 28.13 0.70 -8.96
CA LYS A 33 28.07 1.26 -7.61
C LYS A 33 27.26 2.55 -7.55
N VAL A 34 27.48 3.51 -8.45
CA VAL A 34 26.72 4.78 -8.50
C VAL A 34 25.24 4.53 -8.74
N TYR A 35 24.90 3.60 -9.63
CA TYR A 35 23.50 3.27 -9.91
C TYR A 35 22.79 2.58 -8.73
N ASN A 36 23.46 1.66 -8.05
CA ASN A 36 22.91 1.01 -6.86
C ASN A 36 22.79 2.00 -5.69
N LEU A 37 23.79 2.89 -5.51
CA LEU A 37 23.76 3.94 -4.50
C LEU A 37 22.55 4.84 -4.68
N TYR A 38 22.37 5.39 -5.88
CA TYR A 38 21.22 6.23 -6.25
C TYR A 38 19.86 5.56 -5.92
N ARG A 39 19.70 4.26 -6.20
CA ARG A 39 18.46 3.53 -5.91
C ARG A 39 18.19 3.42 -4.41
N VAL A 40 19.21 3.05 -3.64
CA VAL A 40 19.10 2.97 -2.18
C VAL A 40 18.79 4.36 -1.61
N THR A 41 19.43 5.42 -2.13
CA THR A 41 19.12 6.80 -1.74
C THR A 41 17.67 7.17 -2.01
N LEU A 42 17.09 6.81 -3.16
CA LEU A 42 15.67 7.08 -3.44
C LEU A 42 14.72 6.31 -2.53
N ILE A 43 15.02 5.05 -2.20
CA ILE A 43 14.20 4.28 -1.26
C ILE A 43 14.27 4.89 0.14
N MET A 44 15.48 5.26 0.60
CA MET A 44 15.66 5.94 1.89
C MET A 44 14.93 7.28 1.91
N LEU A 45 15.00 8.08 0.83
CA LEU A 45 14.26 9.33 0.72
C LEU A 45 12.76 9.12 0.74
N LEU A 46 12.24 8.06 0.11
CA LEU A 46 10.82 7.72 0.19
C LEU A 46 10.41 7.39 1.63
N VAL A 47 11.17 6.55 2.34
CA VAL A 47 10.88 6.21 3.75
C VAL A 47 10.90 7.45 4.62
N VAL A 48 11.90 8.32 4.45
CA VAL A 48 12.01 9.59 5.18
C VAL A 48 10.84 10.53 4.84
N ALA A 49 10.49 10.69 3.56
CA ALA A 49 9.38 11.53 3.14
C ALA A 49 8.04 11.07 3.72
N VAL A 50 7.80 9.76 3.68
CA VAL A 50 6.63 9.10 4.27
C VAL A 50 6.60 9.29 5.79
N GLY A 51 7.73 9.13 6.47
CA GLY A 51 7.83 9.36 7.90
C GLY A 51 7.48 10.79 8.28
N PHE A 52 8.07 11.78 7.60
CA PHE A 52 7.76 13.20 7.82
C PHE A 52 6.29 13.52 7.55
N SER A 53 5.70 12.97 6.49
CA SER A 53 4.29 13.22 6.18
C SER A 53 3.34 12.59 7.21
N GLY A 54 3.80 11.55 7.91
CA GLY A 54 3.11 10.97 9.07
C GLY A 54 3.38 11.63 10.41
N GLY A 55 4.13 12.74 10.43
CA GLY A 55 4.43 13.47 11.66
C GLY A 55 5.68 13.00 12.41
N TRP A 56 6.60 12.24 11.78
CA TRP A 56 7.90 11.96 12.41
C TRP A 56 8.63 13.27 12.70
N ASN A 57 8.76 13.60 13.98
CA ASN A 57 9.71 14.60 14.46
C ASN A 57 11.06 13.93 14.72
N ILE A 58 12.15 14.54 14.23
CA ILE A 58 13.52 14.01 14.45
C ILE A 58 13.85 13.94 15.95
N SER A 59 13.26 14.82 16.77
CA SER A 59 13.39 14.80 18.23
C SER A 59 12.68 13.60 18.88
N GLU A 60 11.47 13.25 18.41
CA GLU A 60 10.71 12.07 18.86
C GLU A 60 11.32 10.74 18.42
N LEU A 61 12.16 10.73 17.38
CA LEU A 61 12.90 9.52 17.00
C LEU A 61 14.07 9.22 17.95
N LEU A 62 14.52 10.24 18.70
CA LEU A 62 15.62 10.15 19.67
C LEU A 62 15.11 9.95 21.11
N ASP A 63 13.94 10.50 21.43
CA ASP A 63 13.23 10.26 22.68
C ASP A 63 12.17 9.16 22.49
N ASN A 64 12.36 7.99 23.11
CA ASN A 64 11.54 6.77 22.97
C ASN A 64 10.07 6.89 23.47
N THR A 65 9.32 7.91 23.08
CA THR A 65 7.90 8.05 23.38
C THR A 65 7.15 8.65 22.19
N PRO A 66 6.63 7.83 21.26
CA PRO A 66 5.64 8.33 20.32
C PRO A 66 4.31 8.44 21.06
N LYS A 67 3.90 9.66 21.42
CA LYS A 67 2.49 9.94 21.76
C LYS A 67 1.94 10.84 20.67
N LYS A 68 1.32 10.22 19.66
CA LYS A 68 0.47 10.94 18.71
C LYS A 68 -0.69 11.54 19.51
N GLU A 69 -0.65 12.83 19.82
CA GLU A 69 -1.76 13.51 20.49
C GLU A 69 -2.91 13.70 19.50
N ILE A 70 -3.99 12.92 19.69
CA ILE A 70 -5.22 13.12 18.92
C ILE A 70 -5.91 14.37 19.46
N THR A 71 -5.88 15.44 18.68
CA THR A 71 -6.50 16.71 19.05
C THR A 71 -8.00 16.61 18.78
N ILE A 72 -8.80 16.72 19.84
CA ILE A 72 -10.26 16.76 19.75
C ILE A 72 -10.68 18.20 19.48
N SER A 73 -11.36 18.43 18.36
CA SER A 73 -11.85 19.75 17.97
C SER A 73 -13.28 19.97 18.46
N ILE A 74 -13.69 21.23 18.54
CA ILE A 74 -15.11 21.55 18.80
C ILE A 74 -16.02 20.99 17.69
N GLN A 75 -15.52 20.85 16.46
CA GLN A 75 -16.29 20.29 15.34
C GLN A 75 -16.68 18.83 15.61
N ASP A 76 -15.75 18.04 16.14
CA ASP A 76 -15.99 16.62 16.49
C ASP A 76 -17.09 16.50 17.56
N VAL A 77 -17.06 17.40 18.55
CA VAL A 77 -18.08 17.46 19.59
C VAL A 77 -19.44 17.92 19.03
N THR A 78 -19.45 18.87 18.09
CA THR A 78 -20.70 19.30 17.43
C THR A 78 -21.33 18.22 16.54
N ASN A 79 -20.53 17.30 16.01
CA ASN A 79 -21.04 16.14 15.27
C ASN A 79 -21.80 15.16 16.19
N LEU A 80 -21.49 15.15 17.49
CA LEU A 80 -22.23 14.40 18.51
C LEU A 80 -23.45 15.18 19.02
N TYR A 81 -23.27 16.47 19.33
CA TYR A 81 -24.28 17.35 19.89
C TYR A 81 -24.32 18.68 19.13
N ALA A 82 -25.34 18.88 18.29
CA ALA A 82 -25.45 20.08 17.44
C ALA A 82 -25.42 21.42 18.22
N ASP A 83 -25.90 21.41 19.47
CA ASP A 83 -25.94 22.59 20.35
C ASP A 83 -24.66 22.81 21.16
N ALA A 84 -23.64 21.94 21.01
CA ALA A 84 -22.36 22.08 21.71
C ALA A 84 -21.62 23.35 21.30
N ARG A 85 -21.05 24.05 22.30
CA ARG A 85 -20.21 25.24 22.08
C ARG A 85 -18.89 25.19 22.85
N TYR A 86 -18.84 24.44 23.94
CA TYR A 86 -17.64 24.25 24.74
C TYR A 86 -17.57 22.79 25.21
N PHE A 87 -16.36 22.33 25.47
CA PHE A 87 -16.14 21.08 26.20
C PHE A 87 -14.96 21.24 27.15
N THR A 88 -14.96 20.46 28.22
CA THR A 88 -13.80 20.31 29.11
C THR A 88 -13.35 18.86 29.08
N SER A 89 -12.05 18.63 28.90
CA SER A 89 -11.46 17.31 29.04
C SER A 89 -11.15 17.04 30.51
N GLU A 90 -11.64 15.93 31.03
CA GLU A 90 -11.21 15.34 32.29
C GLU A 90 -10.07 14.34 32.06
N ASN A 91 -9.62 13.70 33.13
CA ASN A 91 -8.64 12.61 33.07
C ASN A 91 -9.15 11.46 32.20
N GLU A 92 -8.22 10.75 31.55
CA GLU A 92 -8.49 9.53 30.77
C GLU A 92 -9.46 9.76 29.60
N GLY A 93 -9.43 10.92 28.95
CA GLY A 93 -10.16 11.16 27.70
C GLY A 93 -11.68 11.30 27.84
N LYS A 94 -12.19 11.49 29.07
CA LYS A 94 -13.59 11.87 29.32
C LYS A 94 -13.82 13.35 29.05
N LEU A 95 -14.98 13.69 28.51
CA LEU A 95 -15.35 15.04 28.10
C LEU A 95 -16.72 15.40 28.66
N ILE A 96 -16.82 16.60 29.25
CA ILE A 96 -18.10 17.22 29.60
C ILE A 96 -18.43 18.25 28.53
N ILE A 97 -19.64 18.20 27.98
CA ILE A 97 -20.06 19.01 26.85
C ILE A 97 -21.09 20.03 27.31
N TYR A 98 -20.89 21.29 26.88
CA TYR A 98 -21.70 22.43 27.29
C TYR A 98 -22.34 23.15 26.10
N ASN A 99 -23.56 23.65 26.31
CA ASN A 99 -24.23 24.55 25.37
C ASN A 99 -23.68 26.00 25.46
N LYS A 100 -24.27 26.91 24.66
CA LYS A 100 -23.94 28.35 24.68
C LYS A 100 -24.16 29.04 26.05
N HIS A 101 -25.03 28.48 26.89
CA HIS A 101 -25.38 28.99 28.22
C HIS A 101 -24.53 28.41 29.35
N LYS A 102 -23.57 27.53 29.03
CA LYS A 102 -22.75 26.75 29.98
C LYS A 102 -23.53 25.69 30.78
N ASP A 103 -24.68 25.26 30.29
CA ASP A 103 -25.36 24.08 30.83
C ASP A 103 -24.74 22.81 30.27
N ILE A 104 -24.61 21.78 31.09
CA ILE A 104 -24.15 20.45 30.68
C ILE A 104 -25.23 19.82 29.81
N ILE A 105 -24.88 19.46 28.58
CA ILE A 105 -25.80 18.80 27.62
C ILE A 105 -25.47 17.33 27.37
N GLY A 106 -24.30 16.88 27.82
CA GLY A 106 -23.91 15.47 27.71
C GLY A 106 -22.45 15.22 28.03
N TYR A 107 -22.05 13.96 27.88
CA TYR A 107 -20.68 13.50 28.07
C TYR A 107 -20.20 12.79 26.81
N ALA A 108 -18.91 12.84 26.59
CA ALA A 108 -18.27 12.05 25.56
C ALA A 108 -16.98 11.40 26.07
N LEU A 109 -16.54 10.37 25.37
CA LEU A 109 -15.33 9.62 25.70
C LEU A 109 -14.49 9.43 24.44
N SER A 110 -13.22 9.77 24.53
CA SER A 110 -12.24 9.46 23.48
C SER A 110 -11.68 8.05 23.67
N THR A 111 -11.86 7.19 22.68
CA THR A 111 -11.31 5.83 22.71
C THR A 111 -9.79 5.80 22.62
N HIS A 112 -9.15 6.86 22.11
CA HIS A 112 -7.68 6.97 22.02
C HIS A 112 -7.00 6.78 23.38
N SER A 113 -7.63 7.25 24.46
CA SER A 113 -7.07 7.13 25.82
C SER A 113 -7.05 5.70 26.35
N TYR A 114 -7.78 4.77 25.72
CA TYR A 114 -7.98 3.40 26.21
C TYR A 114 -7.51 2.33 25.22
N ALA A 115 -7.67 2.56 23.93
CA ALA A 115 -7.54 1.57 22.88
C ALA A 115 -6.54 1.99 21.77
N SER A 116 -5.57 2.83 22.08
CA SER A 116 -4.56 3.31 21.10
C SER A 116 -3.69 2.20 20.48
N ASP A 117 -3.59 1.05 21.13
CA ASP A 117 -2.89 -0.13 20.62
C ASP A 117 -3.71 -0.93 19.60
N VAL A 118 -5.03 -0.70 19.53
CA VAL A 118 -5.93 -1.37 18.57
C VAL A 118 -5.77 -0.71 17.20
N LYS A 119 -5.62 -1.53 16.15
CA LYS A 119 -5.33 -1.06 14.80
C LYS A 119 -6.30 -1.64 13.78
N GLY A 120 -6.84 -0.77 12.93
CA GLY A 120 -7.50 -1.12 11.68
C GLY A 120 -6.50 -1.38 10.55
N PHE A 121 -6.92 -1.13 9.30
CA PHE A 121 -6.12 -1.40 8.11
C PHE A 121 -4.88 -0.49 8.00
N ALA A 122 -5.04 0.80 8.34
CA ALA A 122 -4.01 1.83 8.17
C ALA A 122 -3.54 2.48 9.48
N GLY A 123 -3.96 1.98 10.65
CA GLY A 123 -3.51 2.48 11.94
C GLY A 123 -4.62 2.46 12.98
N GLU A 124 -4.49 3.29 14.00
CA GLU A 124 -5.54 3.51 15.00
C GLU A 124 -6.79 4.12 14.34
N VAL A 125 -7.98 3.66 14.75
CA VAL A 125 -9.28 4.20 14.32
C VAL A 125 -10.01 4.80 15.54
N PRO A 126 -9.56 5.97 16.02
CA PRO A 126 -10.07 6.61 17.22
C PRO A 126 -11.52 7.10 17.03
N LEU A 127 -12.32 7.00 18.10
CA LEU A 127 -13.72 7.37 18.13
C LEU A 127 -14.00 8.29 19.32
N LEU A 128 -15.06 9.07 19.18
CA LEU A 128 -15.68 9.83 20.25
C LEU A 128 -17.07 9.23 20.52
N ILE A 129 -17.25 8.66 21.72
CA ILE A 129 -18.48 7.98 22.14
C ILE A 129 -19.28 8.92 23.05
N SER A 130 -20.47 9.34 22.63
CA SER A 130 -21.38 10.13 23.48
C SER A 130 -22.25 9.22 24.36
N TYR A 131 -22.48 9.65 25.61
CA TYR A 131 -23.28 8.90 26.57
C TYR A 131 -23.98 9.80 27.60
N ASN A 132 -24.97 9.26 28.31
CA ASN A 132 -25.68 9.94 29.41
C ASN A 132 -25.21 9.51 30.81
N ASN A 133 -25.82 10.08 31.86
CA ASN A 133 -25.53 9.72 33.26
C ASN A 133 -25.73 8.22 33.56
N ASP A 134 -26.58 7.52 32.81
CA ASP A 134 -26.85 6.09 32.96
C ASP A 134 -25.88 5.19 32.16
N SER A 135 -24.81 5.78 31.59
CA SER A 135 -23.83 5.09 30.74
C SER A 135 -24.45 4.43 29.50
N ILE A 136 -25.52 5.03 28.97
CA ILE A 136 -26.17 4.62 27.72
C ILE A 136 -25.56 5.41 26.57
N ILE A 137 -25.10 4.69 25.53
CA ILE A 137 -24.49 5.26 24.32
C ILE A 137 -25.57 5.96 23.50
N HIS A 138 -25.31 7.18 23.07
CA HIS A 138 -26.20 7.94 22.18
C HIS A 138 -25.78 7.88 20.72
N ARG A 139 -24.51 8.16 20.46
CA ARG A 139 -23.91 8.28 19.12
C ARG A 139 -22.39 8.18 19.21
N MET A 140 -21.77 7.74 18.12
CA MET A 140 -20.33 7.81 17.93
C MET A 140 -19.95 8.65 16.72
N THR A 141 -18.76 9.23 16.74
CA THR A 141 -18.15 9.86 15.58
C THR A 141 -16.67 9.52 15.49
N LEU A 142 -16.14 9.49 14.27
CA LEU A 142 -14.73 9.21 14.00
C LEU A 142 -13.90 10.44 14.37
N LEU A 143 -12.76 10.20 15.02
CA LEU A 143 -11.69 11.18 15.18
C LEU A 143 -10.68 11.02 14.04
N GLN A 144 -9.63 11.85 14.04
CA GLN A 144 -8.61 11.84 12.98
C GLN A 144 -7.93 10.46 12.85
N HIS A 145 -8.11 9.81 11.69
CA HIS A 145 -7.56 8.51 11.34
C HIS A 145 -6.80 8.56 10.01
N ASN A 146 -6.11 7.46 9.68
CA ASN A 146 -5.37 7.31 8.42
C ASN A 146 -5.94 6.19 7.52
N GLU A 147 -7.13 5.69 7.86
CA GLU A 147 -7.93 4.81 7.00
C GLU A 147 -8.24 5.46 5.65
N SER A 148 -8.50 4.64 4.62
CA SER A 148 -8.84 5.16 3.30
C SER A 148 -10.24 5.76 3.28
N ASP A 149 -10.38 6.95 2.67
CA ASP A 149 -11.63 7.73 2.76
C ASP A 149 -12.82 6.96 2.21
N GLU A 150 -12.70 6.33 1.03
CA GLU A 150 -13.79 5.52 0.42
C GLU A 150 -14.22 4.34 1.30
N TYR A 151 -13.26 3.73 2.01
CA TYR A 151 -13.55 2.62 2.92
C TYR A 151 -14.25 3.12 4.19
N MET A 152 -13.89 4.32 4.66
CA MET A 152 -14.56 4.90 5.82
C MET A 152 -15.95 5.43 5.53
N GLU A 153 -16.13 6.11 4.41
CA GLU A 153 -17.46 6.50 3.94
C GLU A 153 -18.36 5.27 3.80
N TYR A 154 -17.87 4.19 3.20
CA TYR A 154 -18.63 2.95 3.07
C TYR A 154 -19.05 2.35 4.42
N ILE A 155 -18.17 2.37 5.42
CA ILE A 155 -18.47 1.88 6.78
C ILE A 155 -19.51 2.77 7.49
N VAL A 156 -19.40 4.09 7.34
CA VAL A 156 -20.35 5.05 7.91
C VAL A 156 -21.72 4.91 7.25
N ASP A 157 -21.77 4.75 5.92
CA ASP A 157 -23.01 4.57 5.15
C ASP A 157 -23.73 3.27 5.49
N ASP A 158 -22.99 2.20 5.78
CA ASP A 158 -23.54 0.92 6.27
C ASP A 158 -23.97 0.99 7.75
N LYS A 159 -23.78 2.15 8.40
CA LYS A 159 -24.21 2.47 9.77
C LYS A 159 -23.59 1.58 10.85
N LEU A 160 -22.35 1.12 10.65
CA LEU A 160 -21.65 0.32 11.66
C LEU A 160 -21.66 1.01 13.03
N LEU A 161 -21.35 2.31 13.07
CA LEU A 161 -21.26 3.10 14.31
C LEU A 161 -22.60 3.19 15.07
N ASP A 162 -23.73 3.02 14.37
CA ASP A 162 -25.06 3.09 14.99
C ASP A 162 -25.44 1.78 15.72
N SER A 163 -24.68 0.70 15.55
CA SER A 163 -24.96 -0.63 16.15
C SER A 163 -25.06 -0.59 17.67
N TRP A 164 -24.40 0.37 18.32
CA TRP A 164 -24.37 0.49 19.78
C TRP A 164 -25.31 1.56 20.34
N ASN A 165 -26.00 2.33 19.48
CA ASN A 165 -26.87 3.40 19.94
C ASN A 165 -28.00 2.85 20.82
N GLY A 166 -28.20 3.46 21.99
CA GLY A 166 -29.21 3.05 22.97
C GLY A 166 -28.79 1.90 23.89
N LEU A 167 -27.56 1.39 23.77
CA LEU A 167 -27.06 0.33 24.66
C LEU A 167 -26.28 0.90 25.85
N PRO A 168 -26.46 0.34 27.07
CA PRO A 168 -25.57 0.61 28.18
C PRO A 168 -24.19 -0.04 27.95
N PHE A 169 -23.12 0.56 28.47
CA PHE A 169 -21.73 0.08 28.31
C PHE A 169 -21.57 -1.42 28.58
N ASP A 170 -22.18 -1.90 29.66
CA ASP A 170 -22.16 -3.30 30.09
C ASP A 170 -22.71 -4.30 29.06
N ARG A 171 -23.64 -3.88 28.20
CA ARG A 171 -24.17 -4.70 27.12
C ARG A 171 -23.44 -4.43 25.81
N ALA A 172 -23.13 -3.17 25.55
CA ALA A 172 -22.44 -2.73 24.35
C ALA A 172 -21.08 -3.41 24.16
N MET A 173 -20.34 -3.67 25.24
CA MET A 173 -19.04 -4.35 25.18
C MET A 173 -19.09 -5.81 24.71
N TYR A 174 -20.26 -6.46 24.81
CA TYR A 174 -20.45 -7.86 24.40
C TYR A 174 -21.30 -8.00 23.14
N LEU A 175 -21.67 -6.89 22.51
CA LEU A 175 -22.42 -6.91 21.27
C LEU A 175 -21.55 -7.52 20.18
N ASP A 176 -22.05 -8.61 19.59
CA ASP A 176 -21.43 -9.22 18.41
C ASP A 176 -21.91 -8.47 17.17
N VAL A 177 -21.09 -7.51 16.72
CA VAL A 177 -21.32 -6.74 15.51
C VAL A 177 -20.55 -7.41 14.37
N ASP A 178 -21.23 -7.62 13.25
CA ASP A 178 -20.57 -8.18 12.06
C ASP A 178 -19.71 -7.12 11.38
N GLY A 179 -18.47 -7.47 11.06
CA GLY A 179 -17.60 -6.63 10.25
C GLY A 179 -18.13 -6.49 8.82
N ILE A 180 -17.91 -5.32 8.22
CA ILE A 180 -18.43 -5.02 6.89
C ILE A 180 -17.60 -5.75 5.83
N THR A 181 -18.27 -6.45 4.92
CA THR A 181 -17.60 -7.21 3.85
C THR A 181 -16.78 -6.27 2.96
N SER A 182 -15.51 -6.62 2.71
CA SER A 182 -14.54 -5.80 1.95
C SER A 182 -14.01 -4.56 2.67
N ALA A 183 -14.51 -4.26 3.88
CA ALA A 183 -13.93 -3.27 4.81
C ALA A 183 -13.71 -3.89 6.20
N THR A 184 -13.45 -5.19 6.22
CA THR A 184 -13.49 -6.03 7.42
C THR A 184 -12.40 -5.65 8.43
N GLU A 185 -11.17 -5.41 7.98
CA GLU A 185 -10.07 -5.06 8.90
C GLU A 185 -10.31 -3.72 9.62
N THR A 186 -10.80 -2.70 8.91
CA THR A 186 -11.15 -1.41 9.51
C THR A 186 -12.38 -1.54 10.42
N SER A 187 -13.39 -2.32 10.00
CA SER A 187 -14.61 -2.58 10.79
C SER A 187 -14.29 -3.32 12.09
N ASP A 188 -13.48 -4.37 12.02
CA ASP A 188 -13.05 -5.16 13.16
C ASP A 188 -12.19 -4.31 14.11
N GLY A 189 -11.33 -3.44 13.57
CA GLY A 189 -10.58 -2.46 14.35
C GLY A 189 -11.49 -1.50 15.12
N ILE A 190 -12.58 -1.01 14.51
CA ILE A 190 -13.59 -0.18 15.18
C ILE A 190 -14.30 -0.96 16.28
N ILE A 191 -14.76 -2.19 15.97
CA ILE A 191 -15.46 -3.06 16.92
C ILE A 191 -14.57 -3.34 18.13
N GLU A 192 -13.33 -3.77 17.90
CA GLU A 192 -12.35 -4.04 18.96
C GLU A 192 -12.04 -2.77 19.77
N THR A 193 -11.91 -1.61 19.11
CA THR A 193 -11.68 -0.31 19.78
C THR A 193 -12.81 0.02 20.77
N VAL A 194 -14.07 -0.13 20.36
CA VAL A 194 -15.22 0.09 21.23
C VAL A 194 -15.23 -0.92 22.38
N GLN A 195 -15.04 -2.21 22.08
CA GLN A 195 -15.06 -3.28 23.08
C GLN A 195 -13.97 -3.09 24.13
N VAL A 196 -12.72 -2.81 23.73
CA VAL A 196 -11.58 -2.56 24.63
C VAL A 196 -11.83 -1.32 25.49
N THR A 197 -12.31 -0.24 24.88
CA THR A 197 -12.61 1.00 25.62
C THR A 197 -13.67 0.76 26.71
N LEU A 198 -14.76 0.08 26.38
CA LEU A 198 -15.83 -0.21 27.33
C LEU A 198 -15.41 -1.24 28.39
N SER A 199 -14.55 -2.19 28.04
CA SER A 199 -13.93 -3.16 28.95
C SER A 199 -13.10 -2.47 30.03
N GLU A 200 -12.24 -1.53 29.64
CA GLU A 200 -11.41 -0.77 30.57
C GLU A 200 -12.27 0.10 31.51
N LEU A 201 -13.30 0.76 30.97
CA LEU A 201 -14.21 1.58 31.79
C LEU A 201 -15.03 0.79 32.81
N THR A 202 -15.50 -0.41 32.42
CA THR A 202 -16.37 -1.24 33.27
C THR A 202 -15.57 -2.16 34.19
N GLY A 203 -14.27 -2.33 33.95
CA GLY A 203 -13.41 -3.30 34.64
C GLY A 203 -13.75 -4.76 34.35
N LYS A 204 -14.61 -5.02 33.34
CA LYS A 204 -15.03 -6.36 32.95
C LYS A 204 -14.11 -6.91 31.87
N LYS A 205 -13.86 -8.22 31.87
CA LYS A 205 -13.01 -8.83 30.86
C LYS A 205 -13.79 -9.11 29.57
N LEU A 206 -13.16 -8.84 28.43
CA LEU A 206 -13.64 -9.28 27.12
C LEU A 206 -13.39 -10.77 26.91
N HIS A 207 -14.36 -11.41 26.25
CA HIS A 207 -14.13 -12.71 25.65
C HIS A 207 -13.44 -12.47 24.30
N LYS A 208 -12.23 -13.02 24.11
CA LYS A 208 -11.57 -12.95 22.81
C LYS A 208 -12.40 -13.71 21.78
N LYS A 209 -12.89 -13.01 20.75
CA LYS A 209 -13.55 -13.63 19.60
C LYS A 209 -12.53 -14.52 18.89
N GLY A 210 -12.88 -15.79 18.67
CA GLY A 210 -12.08 -16.69 17.87
C GLY A 210 -12.12 -16.31 16.39
N MET A 211 -11.13 -16.77 15.62
CA MET A 211 -11.05 -16.51 14.17
C MET A 211 -12.31 -17.07 13.47
N SER A 212 -12.93 -16.27 12.61
CA SER A 212 -14.08 -16.72 11.82
C SER A 212 -13.66 -17.82 10.82
N TRP A 213 -14.57 -18.74 10.48
CA TRP A 213 -14.31 -19.75 9.46
C TRP A 213 -13.90 -19.15 8.11
N LEU A 214 -14.45 -17.98 7.76
CA LEU A 214 -14.10 -17.26 6.54
C LEU A 214 -12.65 -16.78 6.55
N GLU A 215 -12.19 -16.22 7.68
CA GLU A 215 -10.80 -15.79 7.88
C GLU A 215 -9.84 -16.98 7.80
N ILE A 216 -10.19 -18.11 8.41
CA ILE A 216 -9.40 -19.35 8.33
C ILE A 216 -9.27 -19.81 6.87
N ILE A 217 -10.38 -19.87 6.13
CA ILE A 217 -10.38 -20.28 4.72
C ILE A 217 -9.54 -19.31 3.88
N GLN A 218 -9.72 -18.00 4.05
CA GLN A 218 -8.94 -16.97 3.37
C GLN A 218 -7.45 -17.11 3.65
N PHE A 219 -7.08 -17.35 4.92
CA PHE A 219 -5.71 -17.56 5.34
C PHE A 219 -5.10 -18.79 4.67
N VAL A 220 -5.78 -19.94 4.75
CA VAL A 220 -5.33 -21.20 4.17
C VAL A 220 -5.16 -21.10 2.66
N LEU A 221 -6.13 -20.51 1.96
CA LEU A 221 -6.07 -20.32 0.50
C LEU A 221 -4.94 -19.36 0.09
N SER A 222 -4.73 -18.28 0.85
CA SER A 222 -3.65 -17.33 0.59
C SER A 222 -2.28 -17.99 0.77
N MET A 223 -2.10 -18.78 1.84
CA MET A 223 -0.88 -19.56 2.07
C MET A 223 -0.65 -20.62 1.00
N ALA A 224 -1.69 -21.38 0.64
CA ALA A 224 -1.61 -22.35 -0.45
C ALA A 224 -1.20 -21.69 -1.77
N THR A 225 -1.75 -20.50 -2.08
CA THR A 225 -1.41 -19.73 -3.28
C THR A 225 0.05 -19.30 -3.30
N ILE A 226 0.58 -18.83 -2.15
CA ILE A 226 1.99 -18.42 -2.02
C ILE A 226 2.93 -19.62 -2.19
N ILE A 227 2.63 -20.74 -1.52
CA ILE A 227 3.40 -21.98 -1.66
C ILE A 227 3.37 -22.47 -3.11
N PHE A 228 2.20 -22.49 -3.74
CA PHE A 228 2.06 -22.89 -5.13
C PHE A 228 2.88 -22.01 -6.07
N GLY A 229 2.87 -20.69 -5.86
CA GLY A 229 3.70 -19.81 -6.67
C GLY A 229 5.21 -19.97 -6.44
N LEU A 230 5.65 -20.31 -5.22
CA LEU A 230 7.05 -20.68 -4.97
C LEU A 230 7.43 -21.94 -5.77
N ILE A 231 6.56 -22.95 -5.76
CA ILE A 231 6.75 -24.18 -6.54
C ILE A 231 6.84 -23.84 -8.04
N VAL A 232 5.91 -23.06 -8.59
CA VAL A 232 5.93 -22.64 -10.01
C VAL A 232 7.18 -21.80 -10.33
N CYS A 233 7.66 -21.00 -9.39
CA CYS A 233 8.85 -20.16 -9.55
C CYS A 233 10.15 -20.97 -9.64
N TYR A 234 10.30 -22.02 -8.83
CA TYR A 234 11.56 -22.76 -8.69
C TYR A 234 11.57 -24.13 -9.35
N TYR A 235 10.44 -24.82 -9.43
CA TYR A 235 10.35 -26.16 -9.98
C TYR A 235 9.96 -26.12 -11.46
N LYS A 236 10.91 -26.50 -12.35
CA LYS A 236 10.76 -26.38 -13.81
C LYS A 236 9.50 -27.06 -14.38
N PRO A 237 9.12 -28.28 -13.98
CA PRO A 237 7.93 -28.95 -14.50
C PRO A 237 6.63 -28.17 -14.24
N MET A 238 6.57 -27.44 -13.12
CA MET A 238 5.38 -26.70 -12.72
C MET A 238 5.19 -25.38 -13.45
N LYS A 239 6.12 -24.98 -14.34
CA LYS A 239 5.99 -23.76 -15.14
C LYS A 239 4.78 -23.75 -16.07
N SER A 240 4.29 -24.93 -16.49
CA SER A 240 3.09 -25.05 -17.32
C SER A 240 1.84 -24.52 -16.61
N TYR A 241 1.79 -24.66 -15.28
CA TYR A 241 0.67 -24.20 -14.44
C TYR A 241 0.68 -22.68 -14.17
N ARG A 242 1.47 -21.92 -14.93
CA ARG A 242 1.55 -20.46 -14.79
C ARG A 242 0.17 -19.80 -14.92
N THR A 243 -0.68 -20.24 -15.84
CA THR A 243 -2.03 -19.67 -16.00
C THR A 243 -2.91 -19.95 -14.78
N THR A 244 -2.88 -21.18 -14.26
CA THR A 244 -3.59 -21.55 -13.04
C THR A 244 -3.17 -20.67 -11.86
N LEU A 245 -1.86 -20.46 -11.67
CA LEU A 245 -1.34 -19.57 -10.63
C LEU A 245 -1.88 -18.15 -10.79
N LEU A 246 -1.88 -17.59 -12.00
CA LEU A 246 -2.38 -16.24 -12.25
C LEU A 246 -3.86 -16.10 -11.87
N VAL A 247 -4.69 -17.09 -12.21
CA VAL A 247 -6.12 -17.09 -11.88
C VAL A 247 -6.30 -17.17 -10.36
N MET A 248 -5.58 -18.08 -9.68
CA MET A 248 -5.62 -18.17 -8.22
C MET A 248 -5.19 -16.86 -7.55
N VAL A 249 -4.14 -16.21 -8.04
CA VAL A 249 -3.65 -14.95 -7.49
C VAL A 249 -4.67 -13.81 -7.66
N VAL A 250 -5.34 -13.72 -8.81
CA VAL A 250 -6.40 -12.72 -9.03
C VAL A 250 -7.59 -12.96 -8.11
N ILE A 251 -8.04 -14.21 -7.97
CA ILE A 251 -9.21 -14.54 -7.14
C ILE A 251 -8.88 -14.43 -5.65
N VAL A 252 -7.86 -15.16 -5.19
CA VAL A 252 -7.54 -15.28 -3.76
C VAL A 252 -6.86 -14.02 -3.24
N LEU A 253 -5.76 -13.58 -3.85
CA LEU A 253 -5.02 -12.42 -3.35
C LEU A 253 -5.63 -11.09 -3.82
N GLY A 254 -6.36 -11.08 -4.93
CA GLY A 254 -7.04 -9.89 -5.44
C GLY A 254 -8.40 -9.67 -4.81
N PHE A 255 -9.37 -10.55 -5.07
CA PHE A 255 -10.77 -10.35 -4.67
C PHE A 255 -11.10 -10.83 -3.25
N MET A 256 -10.44 -11.88 -2.73
CA MET A 256 -10.70 -12.36 -1.37
C MET A 256 -9.85 -11.61 -0.34
N TYR A 257 -8.52 -11.59 -0.49
CA TYR A 257 -7.61 -10.96 0.49
C TYR A 257 -7.62 -9.44 0.42
N GLN A 258 -7.74 -8.85 -0.78
CA GLN A 258 -7.87 -7.41 -1.06
C GLN A 258 -6.76 -6.48 -0.53
N LYS A 259 -5.77 -6.99 0.22
CA LYS A 259 -4.64 -6.23 0.77
C LYS A 259 -3.36 -6.46 -0.05
N MET A 260 -3.21 -5.69 -1.13
CA MET A 260 -2.00 -5.74 -1.97
C MET A 260 -0.85 -4.98 -1.32
N ILE A 261 0.40 -5.36 -1.61
CA ILE A 261 1.54 -4.52 -1.28
C ILE A 261 1.43 -3.26 -2.14
N SER A 262 1.27 -2.12 -1.49
CA SER A 262 1.05 -0.80 -2.09
C SER A 262 1.87 0.25 -1.35
N ILE A 263 2.02 1.45 -1.93
CA ILE A 263 2.68 2.56 -1.22
C ILE A 263 1.83 3.04 -0.05
N SER A 264 0.50 3.03 -0.18
CA SER A 264 -0.42 3.34 0.92
C SER A 264 -0.22 2.39 2.11
N LEU A 265 -0.13 1.07 1.85
CA LEU A 265 0.13 0.08 2.91
C LEU A 265 1.49 0.30 3.58
N LEU A 266 2.54 0.51 2.78
CA LEU A 266 3.88 0.77 3.31
C LEU A 266 3.94 2.08 4.10
N HIS A 267 3.20 3.10 3.69
CA HIS A 267 3.09 4.37 4.40
C HIS A 267 2.42 4.19 5.77
N GLY A 268 1.28 3.50 5.82
CA GLY A 268 0.62 3.17 7.09
C GLY A 268 1.54 2.41 8.05
N TRP A 269 2.30 1.43 7.56
CA TRP A 269 3.24 0.67 8.39
C TRP A 269 4.41 1.49 8.92
N VAL A 270 4.92 2.46 8.14
CA VAL A 270 6.01 3.34 8.56
C VAL A 270 5.54 4.28 9.68
N ILE A 271 4.30 4.74 9.61
CA ILE A 271 3.77 5.75 10.55
C ILE A 271 3.24 5.10 11.83
N HIS A 272 2.45 4.04 11.69
CA HIS A 272 1.72 3.41 12.81
C HIS A 272 2.36 2.12 13.32
N GLY A 273 3.44 1.68 12.67
CA GLY A 273 4.01 0.36 12.91
C GLY A 273 3.15 -0.75 12.31
N ILE A 274 3.58 -1.98 12.57
CA ILE A 274 3.03 -3.17 11.92
C ILE A 274 2.24 -3.99 12.95
N SER A 275 0.94 -4.20 12.71
CA SER A 275 0.17 -5.19 13.46
C SER A 275 0.38 -6.59 12.85
N ILE A 276 1.12 -7.47 13.53
CA ILE A 276 1.50 -8.78 12.99
C ILE A 276 0.26 -9.67 12.75
N SER A 277 -0.76 -9.56 13.61
CA SER A 277 -1.99 -10.38 13.53
C SER A 277 -2.73 -10.16 12.22
N SER A 278 -3.01 -8.91 11.86
CA SER A 278 -3.77 -8.57 10.64
C SER A 278 -2.92 -8.56 9.37
N ASN A 279 -1.59 -8.40 9.49
CA ASN A 279 -0.69 -8.23 8.35
C ASN A 279 0.15 -9.46 8.01
N PHE A 280 -0.12 -10.63 8.60
CA PHE A 280 0.75 -11.80 8.46
C PHE A 280 1.04 -12.19 7.00
N ILE A 281 0.01 -12.28 6.14
CA ILE A 281 0.17 -12.65 4.72
C ILE A 281 0.99 -11.59 3.97
N SER A 282 0.67 -10.31 4.14
CA SER A 282 1.43 -9.18 3.58
C SER A 282 2.89 -9.17 4.04
N LEU A 283 3.15 -9.48 5.31
CA LEU A 283 4.50 -9.61 5.86
C LEU A 283 5.28 -10.73 5.20
N VAL A 284 4.68 -11.92 5.07
CA VAL A 284 5.29 -13.05 4.35
C VAL A 284 5.62 -12.64 2.92
N LEU A 285 4.70 -11.98 2.21
CA LEU A 285 4.93 -11.52 0.84
C LEU A 285 6.04 -10.47 0.74
N ILE A 286 6.10 -9.51 1.66
CA ILE A 286 7.18 -8.50 1.71
C ILE A 286 8.52 -9.18 1.99
N VAL A 287 8.62 -10.05 2.99
CA VAL A 287 9.85 -10.80 3.30
C VAL A 287 10.32 -11.59 2.08
N LEU A 288 9.43 -12.33 1.42
CA LEU A 288 9.75 -13.07 0.20
C LEU A 288 10.17 -12.13 -0.95
N SER A 289 9.53 -10.96 -1.06
CA SER A 289 9.86 -9.95 -2.07
C SER A 289 11.23 -9.31 -1.87
N LEU A 290 11.75 -9.29 -0.64
CA LEU A 290 13.07 -8.76 -0.31
C LEU A 290 14.15 -9.87 -0.38
N VAL A 291 13.90 -11.03 0.22
CA VAL A 291 14.88 -12.11 0.36
C VAL A 291 15.15 -12.82 -0.97
N LEU A 292 14.12 -13.10 -1.77
CA LEU A 292 14.28 -13.90 -2.99
C LEU A 292 15.04 -13.15 -4.10
N PRO A 293 14.82 -11.87 -4.38
CA PRO A 293 15.64 -11.15 -5.35
C PRO A 293 17.12 -11.03 -4.95
N LEU A 294 17.43 -11.02 -3.65
CA LEU A 294 18.80 -10.95 -3.14
C LEU A 294 19.54 -12.28 -3.32
N THR A 295 18.86 -13.41 -3.10
CA THR A 295 19.44 -14.76 -3.16
C THR A 295 19.37 -15.37 -4.56
N THR A 296 18.22 -15.27 -5.24
CA THR A 296 17.94 -15.98 -6.50
C THR A 296 17.79 -15.07 -7.71
N LYS A 297 17.82 -13.73 -7.52
CA LYS A 297 17.63 -12.69 -8.56
C LYS A 297 16.24 -12.69 -9.21
N LYS A 298 15.28 -13.46 -8.69
CA LYS A 298 13.90 -13.52 -9.18
C LYS A 298 13.01 -12.61 -8.34
N GLN A 299 12.24 -11.75 -9.00
CA GLN A 299 11.24 -10.89 -8.37
C GLN A 299 9.97 -11.70 -8.12
N PHE A 300 9.81 -12.20 -6.89
CA PHE A 300 8.71 -13.09 -6.57
C PHE A 300 7.36 -12.37 -6.59
N TYR A 301 7.24 -11.23 -5.90
CA TYR A 301 5.96 -10.54 -5.76
C TYR A 301 5.42 -10.03 -7.10
N CYS A 302 6.09 -9.07 -7.74
CA CYS A 302 5.60 -8.43 -8.96
C CYS A 302 5.39 -9.41 -10.13
N HIS A 303 6.14 -10.52 -10.17
CA HIS A 303 5.99 -11.51 -11.23
C HIS A 303 4.96 -12.60 -10.90
N TYR A 304 4.95 -13.14 -9.68
CA TYR A 304 4.16 -14.32 -9.34
C TYR A 304 2.94 -14.04 -8.46
N MET A 305 2.98 -13.05 -7.57
CA MET A 305 1.97 -12.85 -6.51
C MET A 305 1.14 -11.57 -6.61
N CYS A 306 1.57 -10.58 -7.40
CA CYS A 306 0.84 -9.32 -7.55
C CYS A 306 -0.48 -9.55 -8.31
N PRO A 307 -1.66 -9.33 -7.69
CA PRO A 307 -2.96 -9.57 -8.33
C PRO A 307 -3.18 -8.69 -9.56
N PHE A 308 -2.85 -7.40 -9.47
CA PHE A 308 -2.98 -6.47 -10.59
C PHE A 308 -2.05 -6.84 -11.76
N GLY A 309 -0.82 -7.26 -11.47
CA GLY A 309 0.12 -7.77 -12.48
C GLY A 309 -0.34 -9.08 -13.13
N ALA A 310 -1.01 -9.93 -12.35
CA ALA A 310 -1.57 -11.19 -12.81
C ALA A 310 -2.79 -10.98 -13.72
N ALA A 311 -3.70 -10.09 -13.34
CA ALA A 311 -4.87 -9.71 -14.14
C ALA A 311 -4.45 -9.14 -15.50
N GLN A 312 -3.47 -8.23 -15.54
CA GLN A 312 -2.91 -7.72 -16.79
C GLN A 312 -2.28 -8.82 -17.66
N GLU A 313 -1.60 -9.81 -17.05
CA GLU A 313 -1.03 -10.94 -17.80
C GLU A 313 -2.12 -11.85 -18.39
N LEU A 314 -3.18 -12.13 -17.63
CA LEU A 314 -4.34 -12.90 -18.08
C LEU A 314 -5.08 -12.19 -19.22
N ALA A 315 -5.38 -10.90 -19.07
CA ALA A 315 -5.97 -10.09 -20.13
C ALA A 315 -5.13 -10.17 -21.41
N GLY A 316 -3.81 -10.02 -21.27
CA GLY A 316 -2.91 -10.18 -22.39
C GLY A 316 -2.88 -11.60 -22.99
N LYS A 317 -3.20 -12.66 -22.26
CA LYS A 317 -3.27 -14.04 -22.82
C LYS A 317 -4.53 -14.27 -23.64
N VAL A 318 -5.61 -13.56 -23.32
CA VAL A 318 -6.89 -13.62 -24.05
C VAL A 318 -6.88 -12.71 -25.28
N SER A 319 -5.99 -11.71 -25.31
CA SER A 319 -5.93 -10.75 -26.41
C SER A 319 -5.66 -11.40 -27.78
N PRO A 320 -6.47 -11.08 -28.81
CA PRO A 320 -6.21 -11.50 -30.19
C PRO A 320 -5.09 -10.69 -30.87
N PHE A 321 -4.61 -9.60 -30.24
CA PHE A 321 -3.67 -8.66 -30.85
C PHE A 321 -2.21 -9.03 -30.58
N GLN A 322 -1.34 -8.79 -31.56
CA GLN A 322 0.11 -8.86 -31.36
C GLN A 322 0.55 -7.80 -30.35
N LYS A 323 1.12 -8.25 -29.23
CA LYS A 323 1.53 -7.36 -28.14
C LYS A 323 2.65 -6.44 -28.57
N ARG A 324 2.45 -5.14 -28.36
CA ARG A 324 3.50 -4.14 -28.55
C ARG A 324 4.30 -3.99 -27.27
N ASN A 325 5.63 -3.92 -27.40
CA ASN A 325 6.48 -3.61 -26.26
C ASN A 325 6.59 -2.09 -26.10
N MET A 326 6.20 -1.58 -24.94
CA MET A 326 6.41 -0.21 -24.50
C MET A 326 7.90 0.07 -24.18
N ASN A 327 8.79 -0.05 -25.17
CA ASN A 327 10.20 0.33 -25.03
C ASN A 327 10.41 1.86 -25.11
N TRP A 328 9.38 2.57 -25.59
CA TRP A 328 9.36 4.03 -25.73
C TRP A 328 9.08 4.77 -24.41
N LEU A 329 8.51 4.10 -23.39
CA LEU A 329 8.36 4.67 -22.05
C LEU A 329 9.69 4.65 -21.29
N LYS A 330 10.64 5.44 -21.78
CA LYS A 330 11.88 5.77 -21.10
C LYS A 330 12.11 7.25 -21.26
N VAL A 331 12.21 7.99 -20.14
CA VAL A 331 12.57 9.40 -20.16
C VAL A 331 14.07 9.49 -20.01
N ARG A 332 14.77 9.92 -21.06
CA ARG A 332 16.22 10.19 -20.99
C ARG A 332 17.04 9.01 -20.45
N SER A 333 16.61 7.77 -20.77
CA SER A 333 17.13 6.45 -20.34
C SER A 333 16.69 5.92 -18.96
N LEU A 334 15.92 6.68 -18.19
CA LEU A 334 15.32 6.23 -16.95
C LEU A 334 13.99 5.48 -17.22
N PRO A 335 13.71 4.38 -16.50
CA PRO A 335 12.38 3.76 -16.50
C PRO A 335 11.33 4.77 -16.01
N VAL A 336 10.13 4.76 -16.61
CA VAL A 336 9.08 5.73 -16.23
C VAL A 336 8.63 5.58 -14.78
N GLN A 337 8.49 4.35 -14.25
CA GLN A 337 8.22 4.13 -12.82
C GLN A 337 9.18 4.89 -11.90
N THR A 338 10.45 5.06 -12.30
CA THR A 338 11.45 5.81 -11.53
C THR A 338 11.15 7.30 -11.49
N VAL A 339 10.72 7.86 -12.63
CA VAL A 339 10.32 9.27 -12.70
C VAL A 339 9.05 9.51 -11.89
N VAL A 340 8.06 8.62 -12.01
CA VAL A 340 6.82 8.66 -11.23
C VAL A 340 7.13 8.60 -9.73
N SER A 341 7.99 7.69 -9.28
CA SER A 341 8.40 7.61 -7.89
C SER A 341 9.14 8.86 -7.40
N ILE A 342 10.00 9.48 -8.21
CA ILE A 342 10.67 10.75 -7.85
C ILE A 342 9.64 11.87 -7.69
N LEU A 343 8.68 11.98 -8.62
CA LEU A 343 7.60 12.97 -8.53
C LEU A 343 6.75 12.73 -7.28
N LEU A 344 6.40 11.48 -6.99
CA LEU A 344 5.66 11.11 -5.79
C LEU A 344 6.42 11.50 -4.51
N ILE A 345 7.71 11.17 -4.42
CA ILE A 345 8.56 11.57 -3.28
C ILE A 345 8.59 13.09 -3.14
N GLY A 346 8.75 13.82 -4.25
CA GLY A 346 8.73 15.28 -4.25
C GLY A 346 7.40 15.86 -3.78
N SER A 347 6.27 15.32 -4.25
CA SER A 347 4.92 15.71 -3.81
C SER A 347 4.71 15.48 -2.32
N ILE A 348 5.17 14.34 -1.78
CA ILE A 348 5.09 14.03 -0.36
C ILE A 348 5.93 15.03 0.46
N LEU A 349 7.15 15.34 0.02
CA LEU A 349 8.04 16.29 0.70
C LEU A 349 7.54 17.75 0.67
N ILE A 350 6.83 18.13 -0.40
CA ILE A 350 6.22 19.47 -0.52
C ILE A 350 4.95 19.57 0.34
N GLY A 351 4.40 18.44 0.79
CA GLY A 351 3.13 18.37 1.53
C GLY A 351 1.90 18.48 0.62
N TYR A 352 2.07 18.38 -0.70
CA TYR A 352 0.96 18.41 -1.66
C TYR A 352 0.92 17.08 -2.42
N TYR A 353 0.22 16.11 -1.84
CA TYR A 353 0.02 14.79 -2.42
C TYR A 353 -1.45 14.36 -2.25
N PRO A 354 -2.04 13.68 -3.25
CA PRO A 354 -3.36 13.08 -3.09
C PRO A 354 -3.30 11.95 -2.06
N GLU A 355 -4.45 11.55 -1.53
CA GLU A 355 -4.53 10.34 -0.72
C GLU A 355 -3.84 9.17 -1.45
N LEU A 356 -2.93 8.47 -0.75
CA LEU A 356 -2.02 7.51 -1.38
C LEU A 356 -2.76 6.30 -1.97
N SER A 357 -3.97 6.02 -1.50
CA SER A 357 -4.87 5.00 -2.05
C SER A 357 -5.18 5.25 -3.52
N TYR A 358 -5.31 6.51 -3.96
CA TYR A 358 -5.59 6.89 -5.35
C TYR A 358 -4.40 6.80 -6.30
N VAL A 359 -3.18 6.64 -5.78
CA VAL A 359 -1.96 6.62 -6.59
C VAL A 359 -1.85 5.32 -7.39
N GLU A 360 -2.42 4.22 -6.88
CA GLU A 360 -2.31 2.89 -7.49
C GLU A 360 -3.71 2.28 -7.70
N PRO A 361 -3.97 1.59 -8.83
CA PRO A 361 -5.28 1.03 -9.16
C PRO A 361 -5.59 -0.25 -8.35
N PHE A 362 -4.85 -0.55 -7.30
CA PHE A 362 -5.03 -1.78 -6.52
C PHE A 362 -6.37 -1.86 -5.80
N PRO A 363 -6.93 -0.75 -5.25
CA PRO A 363 -8.27 -0.77 -4.67
C PRO A 363 -9.38 -1.15 -5.66
N SER A 364 -9.13 -1.10 -6.98
CA SER A 364 -10.12 -1.48 -8.01
C SER A 364 -10.60 -2.95 -7.91
N PHE A 365 -9.98 -3.78 -7.07
CA PHE A 365 -10.43 -5.14 -6.77
C PHE A 365 -11.52 -5.18 -5.69
N SER A 366 -11.70 -4.13 -4.90
CA SER A 366 -12.78 -3.98 -3.92
C SER A 366 -14.00 -3.30 -4.57
N VAL A 367 -14.61 -4.00 -5.52
CA VAL A 367 -15.65 -3.45 -6.43
C VAL A 367 -16.92 -2.93 -5.74
N ARG A 368 -17.11 -3.26 -4.46
CA ARG A 368 -18.26 -2.83 -3.66
C ARG A 368 -18.02 -1.52 -2.92
N VAL A 369 -16.76 -1.23 -2.60
CA VAL A 369 -16.37 -0.12 -1.73
C VAL A 369 -15.89 1.07 -2.54
N VAL A 370 -15.04 0.81 -3.53
CA VAL A 370 -14.29 1.90 -4.18
C VAL A 370 -15.10 2.65 -5.22
N SER A 371 -14.74 3.92 -5.45
CA SER A 371 -15.46 4.77 -6.39
C SER A 371 -15.42 4.25 -7.83
N GLY A 372 -16.43 4.66 -8.61
CA GLY A 372 -16.47 4.39 -10.06
C GLY A 372 -15.23 4.93 -10.80
N TRP A 373 -14.61 6.01 -10.30
CA TRP A 373 -13.35 6.52 -10.83
C TRP A 373 -12.22 5.50 -10.67
N MET A 374 -12.05 4.93 -9.48
CA MET A 374 -11.02 3.92 -9.19
C MET A 374 -11.24 2.64 -10.01
N LEU A 375 -12.49 2.21 -10.17
CA LEU A 375 -12.84 1.09 -11.05
C LEU A 375 -12.48 1.38 -12.51
N GLY A 376 -12.80 2.59 -13.00
CA GLY A 376 -12.42 3.05 -14.33
C GLY A 376 -10.90 3.07 -14.54
N PHE A 377 -10.15 3.53 -13.53
CA PHE A 377 -8.69 3.56 -13.54
C PHE A 377 -8.07 2.17 -13.65
N GLY A 378 -8.53 1.21 -12.83
CA GLY A 378 -8.10 -0.19 -12.94
C GLY A 378 -8.48 -0.84 -14.27
N ALA A 379 -9.73 -0.66 -14.70
CA ALA A 379 -10.25 -1.19 -15.96
C ALA A 379 -9.48 -0.66 -17.18
N LEU A 380 -9.10 0.63 -17.16
CA LEU A 380 -8.27 1.24 -18.21
C LEU A 380 -6.96 0.48 -18.40
N PHE A 381 -6.21 0.22 -17.32
CA PHE A 381 -4.92 -0.48 -17.42
C PHE A 381 -5.06 -1.96 -17.76
N ILE A 382 -6.12 -2.63 -17.30
CA ILE A 382 -6.45 -3.99 -17.73
C ILE A 382 -6.78 -4.00 -19.23
N GLY A 383 -7.57 -3.05 -19.73
CA GLY A 383 -7.89 -2.90 -21.15
C GLY A 383 -6.66 -2.61 -22.01
N LEU A 384 -5.78 -1.70 -21.56
CA LEU A 384 -4.49 -1.45 -22.22
C LEU A 384 -3.60 -2.70 -22.27
N SER A 385 -3.78 -3.66 -21.35
CA SER A 385 -3.03 -4.91 -21.33
C SER A 385 -3.40 -5.87 -22.47
N LEU A 386 -4.50 -5.61 -23.18
CA LEU A 386 -4.82 -6.30 -24.42
C LEU A 386 -3.83 -5.95 -25.53
N PHE A 387 -3.36 -4.70 -25.58
CA PHE A 387 -2.46 -4.22 -26.63
C PHE A 387 -0.98 -4.21 -26.20
N TYR A 388 -0.72 -4.00 -24.91
CA TYR A 388 0.61 -3.85 -24.35
C TYR A 388 0.90 -4.86 -23.25
N SER A 389 2.16 -5.28 -23.11
CA SER A 389 2.53 -6.18 -22.02
C SER A 389 2.70 -5.41 -20.70
N LYS A 390 1.77 -5.64 -19.75
CA LYS A 390 1.78 -5.13 -18.36
C LYS A 390 2.05 -3.61 -18.28
N PRO A 391 1.20 -2.77 -18.89
CA PRO A 391 1.39 -1.32 -18.94
C PRO A 391 1.52 -0.68 -17.56
N TRP A 392 0.68 -1.05 -16.58
CA TRP A 392 0.75 -0.46 -15.24
C TRP A 392 2.07 -0.83 -14.54
N CYS A 393 2.53 -2.06 -14.70
CA CYS A 393 3.77 -2.51 -14.04
C CYS A 393 5.02 -1.72 -14.48
N LYS A 394 4.96 -0.93 -15.57
CA LYS A 394 6.06 -0.07 -16.03
C LYS A 394 6.06 1.34 -15.42
N VAL A 395 4.94 1.73 -14.81
CA VAL A 395 4.73 3.04 -14.16
C VAL A 395 4.50 2.91 -12.66
N CYS A 396 4.16 1.71 -12.19
CA CYS A 396 3.83 1.37 -10.81
C CYS A 396 4.94 1.76 -9.82
N PRO A 397 4.67 2.69 -8.89
CA PRO A 397 5.67 3.14 -7.94
C PRO A 397 5.93 2.09 -6.83
N THR A 398 4.98 1.22 -6.46
CA THR A 398 5.31 0.04 -5.62
C THR A 398 6.24 -0.93 -6.34
N GLY A 399 6.02 -1.12 -7.65
CA GLY A 399 6.92 -1.90 -8.50
C GLY A 399 8.34 -1.34 -8.48
N PHE A 400 8.49 0.00 -8.48
CA PHE A 400 9.78 0.64 -8.26
C PHE A 400 10.39 0.24 -6.90
N VAL A 401 9.66 0.34 -5.79
CA VAL A 401 10.20 -0.03 -4.47
C VAL A 401 10.68 -1.49 -4.45
N ILE A 402 9.81 -2.43 -4.83
CA ILE A 402 10.09 -3.87 -4.74
C ILE A 402 11.16 -4.32 -5.77
N ASP A 403 11.09 -3.85 -7.01
CA ASP A 403 12.01 -4.31 -8.07
C ASP A 403 13.44 -3.78 -7.90
N ASN A 404 13.61 -2.67 -7.19
CA ASN A 404 14.93 -2.07 -6.99
C ASN A 404 15.78 -2.76 -5.91
N PHE A 405 15.20 -3.66 -5.11
CA PHE A 405 15.96 -4.52 -4.17
C PHE A 405 16.80 -5.60 -4.87
N LYS A 406 16.58 -5.85 -6.17
CA LYS A 406 17.39 -6.81 -6.93
C LYS A 406 18.84 -6.33 -7.08
N LYS A 407 19.78 -7.14 -6.59
CA LYS A 407 21.23 -6.94 -6.82
C LYS A 407 21.54 -7.12 -8.32
N LYS A 408 21.76 -6.00 -9.03
CA LYS A 408 22.21 -6.02 -10.44
C LYS A 408 23.70 -6.30 -10.54
N ASN A 409 24.09 -7.10 -11.53
CA ASN A 409 25.49 -7.36 -11.87
C ASN A 409 25.92 -6.56 -13.12
N SER A 410 27.23 -6.50 -13.42
CA SER A 410 27.78 -5.73 -14.55
C SER A 410 27.21 -6.10 -15.93
N ARG A 411 26.60 -7.28 -16.08
CA ARG A 411 25.92 -7.72 -17.30
C ARG A 411 24.56 -7.03 -17.52
N ASP A 412 23.88 -6.61 -16.44
CA ASP A 412 22.56 -5.95 -16.50
C ASP A 412 22.68 -4.44 -16.82
N THR A 413 23.87 -3.86 -16.69
CA THR A 413 24.15 -2.43 -16.92
C THR A 413 24.43 -2.04 -18.38
N LYS A 414 24.46 -3.00 -19.33
CA LYS A 414 24.68 -2.65 -20.75
C LYS A 414 23.58 -1.77 -21.34
N GLU A 415 22.37 -1.77 -20.74
CA GLU A 415 21.21 -1.02 -21.23
C GLU A 415 20.99 0.37 -20.60
N TYR A 416 21.73 0.76 -19.55
CA TYR A 416 21.43 1.98 -18.79
C TYR A 416 22.54 3.02 -18.96
N LYS A 417 22.25 4.09 -19.73
CA LYS A 417 23.04 5.31 -19.78
C LYS A 417 22.58 6.26 -18.68
N VAL A 418 22.87 5.96 -17.42
CA VAL A 418 22.64 6.95 -16.36
C VAL A 418 23.55 8.15 -16.67
N LEU A 419 22.99 9.35 -16.61
CA LEU A 419 23.65 10.60 -16.99
C LEU A 419 24.67 11.04 -15.95
#